data_AF-A0A645IHK5-F1
#
_entry.id   AF-A0A645IHK5-F1
#
_cell.length_a   1.000
_cell.length_b   1.000
_cell.length_c   1.000
_cell.angle_alpha   90.00
_cell.angle_beta   90.00
_cell.angle_gamma   90.00
#
_symmetry.space_group_name_H-M   'P 1'
#
loop_
_entity.id
_entity.type
_entity.pdbx_description
1 polymer ?
#
loop_
_entity_poly.entity_id
_entity_poly.type
_entity_poly.pdbx_seq_one_letter_code
_entity_poly.pdbx_strand_id
1 'polypeptide(L)' 'MQIAILTERINQLTEHLKVHKKDNHSRRGLLKMVGKRRKMLDYLAKKDVERYRAIIAKLGIRR' A
#
# COMPACT_ATOMS: atom_id res chain seq x y z
N MET A 1 -6.85 -7.12 -8.15
CA MET A 1 -7.35 -7.45 -6.79
C MET A 1 -6.32 -7.20 -5.68
N GLN A 2 -5.03 -7.53 -5.86
CA GLN A 2 -4.03 -7.48 -4.78
C GLN A 2 -3.72 -6.07 -4.21
N ILE A 3 -3.70 -5.02 -5.03
CA ILE A 3 -3.37 -3.64 -4.59
C ILE A 3 -4.41 -3.11 -3.59
N ALA A 4 -5.70 -3.39 -3.81
CA ALA A 4 -6.77 -2.94 -2.92
C ALA A 4 -6.67 -3.61 -1.54
N ILE A 5 -6.47 -4.94 -1.50
CA ILE A 5 -6.31 -5.70 -0.26
C ILE A 5 -5.08 -5.21 0.53
N LEU A 6 -3.96 -4.98 -0.15
CA LEU A 6 -2.77 -4.44 0.49
C LEU A 6 -3.01 -3.03 1.05
N THR A 7 -3.77 -2.20 0.35
CA THR A 7 -4.08 -0.84 0.80
C THR A 7 -4.91 -0.85 2.07
N GLU A 8 -5.96 -1.69 2.10
CA GLU A 8 -6.79 -1.83 3.30
C GLU A 8 -5.98 -2.32 4.51
N ARG A 9 -5.14 -3.35 4.33
CA ARG A 9 -4.26 -3.85 5.40
C ARG A 9 -3.23 -2.81 5.87
N ILE A 10 -2.67 -2.03 4.95
CA ILE A 10 -1.74 -0.94 5.27
C ILE A 10 -2.44 0.11 6.15
N ASN A 11 -3.69 0.48 5.80
CA ASN A 11 -4.45 1.46 6.58
C ASN A 11 -4.74 0.94 7.99
N GLN A 12 -5.25 -0.29 8.11
CA GLN A 12 -5.53 -0.93 9.40
C GLN A 12 -4.27 -1.01 10.28
N LEU A 13 -3.15 -1.46 9.72
CA LEU A 13 -1.91 -1.60 10.47
C LEU A 13 -1.28 -0.24 10.82
N THR A 14 -1.53 0.78 10.00
CA THR A 14 -1.11 2.15 10.29
C THR A 14 -1.83 2.69 11.52
N GLU A 15 -3.15 2.50 11.62
CA GLU A 15 -3.92 2.88 12.82
C GLU A 15 -3.46 2.09 14.06
N HIS A 16 -3.23 0.78 13.92
CA HIS A 16 -2.69 -0.04 15.00
C HIS A 16 -1.36 0.51 15.55
N LEU A 17 -0.44 0.91 14.67
CA LEU A 17 0.87 1.43 15.06
C LEU A 17 0.83 2.85 15.65
N LYS A 18 -0.25 3.62 15.47
CA LYS A 18 -0.45 4.89 16.17
C LYS A 18 -0.64 4.67 17.67
N VAL A 19 -1.36 3.60 18.04
CA VAL A 19 -1.56 3.16 19.42
C VAL A 19 -0.30 2.46 19.94
N HIS A 20 0.23 1.51 19.16
CA HIS A 20 1.38 0.67 19.55
C HIS A 20 2.70 1.17 18.95
N LYS A 21 3.14 2.36 19.37
CA LYS A 21 4.33 3.03 18.80
C LYS A 21 5.64 2.23 18.92
N LYS A 22 5.74 1.31 19.88
CA LYS A 22 6.96 0.49 20.11
C LYS A 22 6.94 -0.85 19.36
N ASP A 23 5.87 -1.18 18.64
CA ASP A 23 5.82 -2.43 17.87
C ASP A 23 6.65 -2.33 16.58
N ASN A 24 7.93 -2.71 16.70
CA ASN A 24 8.88 -2.71 15.59
C ASN A 24 8.68 -3.90 14.64
N HIS A 25 8.12 -5.01 15.12
CA HIS A 25 7.89 -6.21 14.31
C HIS A 25 6.77 -5.96 13.29
N SER A 26 5.64 -5.39 13.75
CA SER A 26 4.54 -4.99 12.88
C SER A 26 4.95 -3.87 11.93
N ARG A 27 5.75 -2.89 12.37
CA ARG A 27 6.30 -1.85 11.49
C ARG A 27 7.14 -2.43 10.35
N ARG A 28 7.97 -3.43 10.62
CA ARG A 28 8.72 -4.14 9.57
C ARG A 28 7.78 -4.83 8.57
N GLY A 29 6.71 -5.45 9.06
CA GLY A 29 5.66 -6.04 8.22
C GLY A 29 4.97 -4.99 7.33
N LEU A 30 4.63 -3.85 7.90
CA LEU A 30 4.05 -2.70 7.18
C LEU A 30 4.95 -2.26 6.02
N LEU A 31 6.24 -2.05 6.28
CA LEU A 31 7.19 -1.63 5.24
C LEU A 31 7.30 -2.64 4.09
N LYS A 32 7.27 -3.94 4.39
CA LYS A 32 7.23 -5.00 3.36
C LYS A 32 5.96 -4.91 2.51
N MET A 33 4.79 -4.68 3.13
CA MET A 33 3.52 -4.53 2.40
C MET A 33 3.51 -3.29 1.50
N VAL A 34 4.01 -2.16 2.02
CA VAL A 34 4.16 -0.91 1.25
C VAL A 34 5.08 -1.14 0.05
N GLY A 35 6.22 -1.79 0.25
CA GLY A 35 7.16 -2.12 -0.84
C GLY A 35 6.54 -3.04 -1.90
N LYS A 36 5.77 -4.05 -1.48
CA LYS A 36 5.05 -4.95 -2.41
C LYS A 36 4.00 -4.19 -3.22
N ARG A 37 3.22 -3.30 -2.58
CA ARG A 37 2.23 -2.44 -3.26
C ARG A 37 2.91 -1.53 -4.28
N ARG A 38 4.03 -0.91 -3.93
CA ARG A 38 4.81 -0.05 -4.83
C ARG A 38 5.27 -0.81 -6.07
N LYS A 39 5.88 -1.99 -5.92
CA LYS A 39 6.30 -2.84 -7.06
C LYS A 39 5.15 -3.18 -8.00
N MET A 40 3.95 -3.47 -7.46
CA MET A 40 2.77 -3.73 -8.29
C MET A 40 2.30 -2.49 -9.06
N LEU A 41 2.31 -1.33 -8.42
CA LEU A 41 1.97 -0.06 -9.06
C LEU A 41 2.99 0.32 -10.13
N ASP A 42 4.28 0.12 -9.89
CA ASP A 42 5.35 0.38 -10.85
C ASP A 42 5.24 -0.55 -12.07
N TYR A 43 4.91 -1.83 -11.86
CA TYR A 43 4.62 -2.77 -12.96
C TYR A 43 3.41 -2.31 -13.77
N LEU A 44 2.34 -1.89 -13.09
CA LEU A 44 1.12 -1.46 -13.76
C LEU A 44 1.34 -0.16 -14.54
N ALA A 45 2.10 0.79 -14.01
CA ALA A 45 2.46 2.03 -14.70
C ALA A 45 3.26 1.78 -16.00
N LYS A 46 4.12 0.75 -16.01
CA LYS A 46 4.87 0.35 -17.23
C LYS A 46 3.99 -0.33 -18.28
N LYS A 47 2.92 -1.01 -17.85
CA LYS A 47 2.05 -1.79 -18.74
C LYS A 47 0.84 -1.01 -19.24
N ASP A 48 0.24 -0.20 -18.38
CA ASP A 48 -1.01 0.53 -18.63
C ASP A 48 -1.11 1.72 -17.67
N VAL A 49 -0.81 2.91 -18.21
CA VAL A 49 -0.81 4.17 -17.46
C VAL A 49 -2.22 4.61 -17.06
N GLU A 50 -3.23 4.35 -17.90
CA GLU A 50 -4.61 4.72 -17.61
C GLU A 50 -5.16 3.90 -16.45
N ARG A 51 -4.90 2.59 -16.44
CA ARG A 51 -5.27 1.73 -15.32
C ARG A 51 -4.53 2.10 -14.03
N TYR A 52 -3.28 2.56 -14.14
CA TYR A 52 -2.51 3.04 -12.99
C TYR A 52 -3.15 4.29 -12.38
N ARG A 53 -3.50 5.27 -13.22
CA ARG A 53 -4.20 6.50 -12.80
C ARG A 53 -5.55 6.19 -12.17
N ALA A 54 -6.34 5.32 -12.79
CA ALA A 54 -7.64 4.90 -12.28
C ALA A 54 -7.54 4.24 -10.90
N ILE A 55 -6.55 3.34 -10.70
CA ILE A 55 -6.35 2.67 -9.40
C ILE A 55 -5.88 3.66 -8.33
N ILE A 56 -4.96 4.57 -8.65
CA ILE A 56 -4.49 5.59 -7.70
C ILE A 56 -5.63 6.51 -7.28
N ALA A 57 -6.41 7.00 -8.25
CA ALA A 57 -7.56 7.86 -7.97
C ALA A 57 -8.61 7.13 -7.10
N LYS A 58 -8.93 5.88 -7.45
CA LYS A 58 -9.91 5.08 -6.72
C LYS A 58 -9.50 4.75 -5.29
N LEU A 59 -8.21 4.52 -5.04
CA LEU A 59 -7.69 4.11 -3.73
C LEU A 59 -7.10 5.27 -2.91
N GLY A 60 -7.07 6.49 -3.44
CA GLY A 60 -6.51 7.67 -2.74
C GLY A 60 -5.03 7.54 -2.39
N ILE A 61 -4.25 6.74 -3.13
CA ILE A 61 -2.84 6.49 -2.82
C ILE A 61 -2.02 7.72 -3.20
N ARG A 62 -1.45 8.42 -2.21
CA ARG A 62 -0.54 9.55 -2.44
C ARG A 62 0.85 9.06 -2.87
N ARG A 63 1.45 9.77 -3.81
CA ARG A 63 2.78 9.50 -4.38
C ARG A 63 3.87 10.17 -3.56
#